data_AF-Q17NY6-F1
#
_entry.id   AF-Q17NY6-F1
#
_cell.length_a   1.000
_cell.length_b   1.000
_cell.length_c   1.000
_cell.angle_alpha   90.00
_cell.angle_beta   90.00
_cell.angle_gamma   90.00
#
_symmetry.space_group_name_H-M   'P 1'
#
loop_
_entity.id
_entity.type
_entity.pdbx_description
1 polymer ?
#
loop_
_entity_poly.entity_id
_entity_poly.type
_entity_poly.pdbx_seq_one_letter_code
_entity_poly.pdbx_strand_id
1 'polypeptide(L)'
;MNDCFRVLVDYATRCFSCHEDSSAQGNEPNERTHLLDNPVSNSPAVRRSDSEDLTQEYPNSVPKKDDVSALNKIIQDTAANVIDVAAMDIHNIEPHEYNDRVKIYSQRLAQQWNTVQHPNHVHHVGLLKDIANPESVLASAAIAPADLSMIRDMVQKANVAVGEIKVNHTENLVVPFRIP
;
A
#
# COMPACT_ATOMS: atom_id res chain seq x y z
N MET A 1 17.97 -4.55 -28.79
CA MET A 1 17.93 -3.41 -27.83
C MET A 1 16.73 -3.52 -26.87
N ASN A 2 15.61 -4.14 -27.28
CA ASN A 2 14.43 -4.36 -26.43
C ASN A 2 14.61 -5.46 -25.36
N ASP A 3 15.53 -6.40 -25.56
CA ASP A 3 15.70 -7.55 -24.64
C ASP A 3 16.39 -7.15 -23.33
N CYS A 4 17.35 -6.23 -23.38
CA CYS A 4 18.05 -5.74 -22.19
C CYS A 4 17.11 -4.93 -21.27
N PHE A 5 16.21 -4.14 -21.86
CA PHE A 5 15.20 -3.39 -21.12
C PHE A 5 14.17 -4.31 -20.47
N ARG A 6 13.77 -5.39 -21.16
CA ARG A 6 12.89 -6.42 -20.61
C ARG A 6 13.52 -7.16 -19.42
N VAL A 7 14.81 -7.51 -19.49
CA VAL A 7 15.52 -8.17 -18.39
C VAL A 7 15.59 -7.28 -17.15
N LEU A 8 15.81 -5.98 -17.34
CA LEU A 8 15.92 -5.02 -16.24
C LEU A 8 14.57 -4.78 -15.55
N VAL A 9 13.48 -4.77 -16.32
CA VAL A 9 12.10 -4.69 -15.78
C VAL A 9 11.70 -5.98 -15.07
N ASP A 10 12.02 -7.15 -15.63
CA ASP A 10 11.69 -8.46 -15.04
C ASP A 10 12.44 -8.70 -13.72
N TYR A 11 13.66 -8.18 -13.59
CA TYR A 11 14.43 -8.24 -12.34
C TYR A 11 13.83 -7.35 -11.24
N ALA A 12 13.28 -6.19 -11.60
CA ALA A 12 12.66 -5.27 -10.65
C ALA A 12 11.27 -5.75 -10.16
N THR A 13 10.55 -6.54 -10.96
CA THR A 13 9.19 -7.01 -10.63
C THR A 13 9.14 -8.34 -9.87
N ARG A 14 10.22 -9.14 -9.88
CA ARG A 14 10.29 -10.42 -9.14
C ARG A 14 10.33 -10.28 -7.61
N CYS A 15 10.53 -9.08 -7.08
CA CYS A 15 10.44 -8.83 -5.64
C CYS A 15 9.00 -8.83 -5.09
N PHE A 16 7.97 -8.94 -5.95
CA PHE A 16 6.55 -8.90 -5.55
C PHE A 16 5.82 -10.25 -5.61
N SER A 17 6.45 -11.34 -6.05
CA SER A 17 5.82 -12.67 -6.04
C SER A 17 6.25 -13.45 -4.80
N CYS A 18 5.53 -13.27 -3.70
CA CYS A 18 5.54 -14.23 -2.59
C CYS A 18 5.00 -15.56 -3.12
N HIS A 19 5.85 -16.58 -3.21
CA HIS A 19 5.41 -17.95 -3.46
C HIS A 19 4.86 -18.47 -2.13
N GLU A 20 3.54 -18.57 -2.00
CA GLU A 20 2.92 -19.34 -0.92
C GLU A 20 3.14 -20.83 -1.21
N ASP A 21 4.11 -21.44 -0.53
CA ASP A 21 4.28 -22.88 -0.50
C ASP A 21 3.09 -23.52 0.23
N SER A 22 2.06 -23.89 -0.53
CA SER A 22 1.01 -24.81 -0.08
C SER A 22 1.58 -26.23 -0.01
N SER A 23 2.27 -26.58 1.07
CA SER A 23 2.45 -28.00 1.43
C SER A 23 2.74 -28.20 2.92
N ALA A 24 1.72 -28.65 3.65
CA ALA A 24 1.75 -29.81 4.56
C ALA A 24 0.52 -29.76 5.50
N GLN A 25 -0.51 -30.54 5.19
CA GLN A 25 -1.52 -30.93 6.17
C GLN A 25 -0.84 -31.77 7.26
N GLY A 26 -0.46 -31.13 8.35
CA GLY A 26 0.14 -31.78 9.51
C GLY A 26 -0.48 -31.24 10.79
N ASN A 27 -1.69 -31.71 11.12
CA ASN A 27 -2.30 -31.71 12.46
C ASN A 27 -1.95 -30.49 13.35
N GLU A 28 -2.21 -29.27 12.89
CA GLU A 28 -2.00 -28.06 13.68
C GLU A 28 -3.21 -27.76 14.59
N PRO A 29 -2.97 -27.31 15.83
CA PRO A 29 -4.03 -26.87 16.72
C PRO A 29 -4.72 -25.63 16.14
N ASN A 30 -6.01 -25.77 15.80
CA ASN A 30 -6.86 -24.68 15.32
C ASN A 30 -7.28 -23.73 16.47
N GLU A 31 -7.89 -22.60 16.15
CA GLU A 31 -8.52 -21.62 17.04
C GLU A 31 -9.58 -22.17 18.02
N ARG A 32 -9.96 -23.45 17.88
CA ARG A 32 -10.86 -24.18 18.79
C ARG A 32 -10.12 -25.12 19.75
N THR A 33 -8.78 -25.15 19.70
CA THR A 33 -7.97 -26.03 20.54
C THR A 33 -7.75 -25.35 21.89
N HIS A 34 -8.31 -25.92 22.95
CA HIS A 34 -8.22 -25.38 24.30
C HIS A 34 -6.79 -25.51 24.84
N LEU A 35 -6.26 -24.43 25.40
CA LEU A 35 -4.85 -24.34 25.86
C LEU A 35 -4.62 -24.90 27.29
N LEU A 36 -5.67 -25.32 28.01
CA LEU A 36 -5.58 -25.84 29.37
C LEU A 36 -6.63 -26.95 29.60
N ASP A 37 -6.24 -28.06 30.21
CA ASP A 37 -7.08 -29.27 30.39
C ASP A 37 -8.18 -29.17 31.47
N ASN A 38 -8.32 -28.05 32.20
CA ASN A 38 -9.47 -27.80 33.06
C ASN A 38 -9.40 -26.39 33.67
N PRO A 39 -10.39 -25.50 33.46
CA PRO A 39 -10.48 -24.29 34.26
C PRO A 39 -11.06 -24.65 35.64
N VAL A 40 -10.21 -24.65 36.68
CA VAL A 40 -10.70 -24.50 38.05
C VAL A 40 -11.35 -23.12 38.13
N SER A 41 -12.68 -23.11 38.14
CA SER A 41 -13.48 -21.90 38.31
C SER A 41 -13.13 -21.23 39.63
N ASN A 42 -12.37 -20.15 39.57
CA ASN A 42 -12.26 -19.18 40.65
C ASN A 42 -12.31 -17.76 40.05
N SER A 43 -13.47 -17.44 39.48
CA SER A 43 -13.77 -16.07 39.04
C SER A 43 -14.26 -15.25 40.23
N PRO A 44 -13.64 -14.10 40.57
CA PRO A 44 -14.16 -13.18 41.58
C PRO A 44 -15.37 -12.36 41.08
N ALA A 45 -15.93 -12.68 39.90
CA ALA A 45 -17.01 -11.93 39.27
C ALA A 45 -18.40 -12.08 39.93
N VAL A 46 -18.48 -12.52 41.18
CA VAL A 46 -19.71 -12.48 41.98
C VAL A 46 -19.41 -11.91 43.37
N ARG A 47 -18.98 -10.64 43.42
CA ARG A 47 -19.20 -9.77 44.58
C ARG A 47 -20.20 -8.70 44.14
N ARG A 48 -21.49 -9.06 44.19
CA ARG A 48 -22.56 -8.07 44.33
C ARG A 48 -22.43 -7.51 45.74
N SER A 49 -21.95 -6.29 45.87
CA SER A 49 -21.95 -5.57 47.14
C SER A 49 -22.19 -4.11 46.83
N ASP A 50 -23.30 -3.62 47.36
CA ASP A 50 -23.81 -2.27 47.27
C ASP A 50 -22.72 -1.24 47.61
N SER A 51 -22.70 -0.15 46.86
CA SER A 51 -21.98 1.07 47.20
C SER A 51 -22.80 2.26 46.71
N GLU A 52 -23.98 2.40 47.31
CA GLU A 52 -24.71 3.66 47.39
C GLU A 52 -23.93 4.63 48.32
N ASP A 53 -22.78 5.15 47.89
CA ASP A 53 -22.15 6.31 48.57
C ASP A 53 -21.05 7.00 47.73
N LEU A 54 -21.40 7.46 46.52
CA LEU A 54 -20.54 8.37 45.74
C LEU A 54 -21.31 9.59 45.24
N THR A 55 -22.24 10.11 46.05
CA THR A 55 -22.76 11.47 45.89
C THR A 55 -21.83 12.46 46.56
N GLN A 56 -20.63 12.63 45.99
CA GLN A 56 -19.77 13.75 46.35
C GLN A 56 -19.80 14.77 45.21
N GLU A 57 -20.49 15.86 45.50
CA GLU A 57 -20.73 17.03 44.67
C GLU A 57 -19.43 17.54 44.01
N TYR A 58 -19.37 17.50 42.68
CA TYR A 58 -18.49 18.36 41.89
C TYR A 58 -19.33 19.50 41.30
N PRO A 59 -19.25 20.74 41.83
CA PRO A 59 -20.11 21.85 41.39
C PRO A 59 -19.67 22.51 40.07
N ASN A 60 -18.83 21.85 39.25
CA ASN A 60 -18.36 22.36 37.96
C ASN A 60 -18.32 21.27 36.86
N SER A 61 -19.26 20.32 36.90
CA SER A 61 -19.28 19.15 36.01
C SER A 61 -20.00 19.36 34.66
N VAL A 62 -20.42 20.58 34.33
CA VAL A 62 -20.95 20.90 33.00
C VAL A 62 -19.76 21.18 32.08
N PRO A 63 -19.50 20.37 31.05
CA PRO A 63 -18.43 20.66 30.11
C PRO A 63 -18.71 22.02 29.47
N LYS A 64 -17.72 22.93 29.47
CA LYS A 64 -17.86 24.19 28.75
C LYS A 64 -18.12 23.85 27.29
N LYS A 65 -18.96 24.64 26.61
CA LYS A 65 -19.35 24.42 25.21
C LYS A 65 -18.16 24.14 24.27
N ASP A 66 -17.00 24.71 24.58
CA ASP A 66 -15.76 24.54 23.82
C ASP A 66 -15.11 23.15 24.02
N ASP A 67 -15.19 22.57 25.22
CA ASP A 67 -14.66 21.23 25.51
C ASP A 67 -15.46 20.14 24.79
N VAL A 68 -16.78 20.34 24.64
CA VAL A 68 -17.65 19.44 23.86
C VAL A 68 -17.35 19.51 22.36
N SER A 69 -17.01 20.70 21.86
CA SER A 69 -16.62 20.90 20.44
C SER A 69 -15.27 20.23 20.13
N ALA A 70 -14.29 20.38 21.02
CA ALA A 70 -12.99 19.71 20.90
C ALA A 70 -13.15 18.19 20.92
N LEU A 71 -14.00 17.66 21.81
CA LEU A 71 -14.30 16.24 21.88
C LEU A 71 -15.00 15.72 20.60
N ASN A 72 -15.98 16.46 20.08
CA ASN A 72 -16.64 16.10 18.82
C ASN A 72 -15.66 16.05 17.64
N LYS A 73 -14.71 16.98 17.59
CA LYS A 73 -13.65 16.96 16.57
C LYS A 73 -12.77 15.72 16.71
N ILE A 74 -12.37 15.34 17.93
CA ILE A 74 -11.58 14.13 18.17
C ILE A 74 -12.37 12.89 17.74
N ILE A 75 -13.66 12.81 18.04
CA ILE A 75 -14.51 11.67 17.64
C ILE A 75 -14.62 11.59 16.11
N GLN A 76 -14.85 12.72 15.43
CA GLN A 76 -14.95 12.76 13.98
C GLN A 76 -13.62 12.39 13.30
N ASP A 77 -12.50 12.92 13.79
CA ASP A 77 -11.17 12.62 13.28
C ASP A 77 -10.80 11.15 13.53
N THR A 78 -11.11 10.63 14.72
CA THR A 78 -10.92 9.21 15.03
C THR A 78 -11.79 8.33 14.13
N ALA A 79 -13.07 8.68 13.94
CA ALA A 79 -13.97 7.93 13.09
C ALA A 79 -13.53 7.93 11.61
N ALA A 80 -12.90 9.01 11.14
CA ALA A 80 -12.34 9.08 9.79
C ALA A 80 -11.03 8.29 9.62
N ASN A 81 -10.24 8.17 10.69
CA ASN A 81 -8.92 7.54 10.67
C ASN A 81 -8.93 6.05 11.09
N VAL A 82 -10.02 5.57 11.69
CA VAL A 82 -10.21 4.14 12.00
C VAL A 82 -10.48 3.38 10.70
N ILE A 83 -9.68 2.34 10.46
CA ILE A 83 -9.82 1.46 9.31
C ILE A 83 -10.91 0.43 9.61
N ASP A 84 -12.04 0.52 8.92
CA ASP A 84 -13.06 -0.52 8.92
C ASP A 84 -12.65 -1.65 7.95
N VAL A 85 -12.08 -2.72 8.51
CA VAL A 85 -11.65 -3.89 7.75
C VAL A 85 -12.84 -4.67 7.17
N ALA A 86 -14.03 -4.57 7.77
CA ALA A 86 -15.23 -5.26 7.30
C ALA A 86 -15.86 -4.57 6.06
N ALA A 87 -15.59 -3.28 5.87
CA ALA A 87 -16.06 -2.51 4.71
C ALA A 87 -15.21 -2.70 3.43
N MET A 88 -14.25 -3.64 3.43
CA MET A 88 -13.41 -3.94 2.26
C MET A 88 -14.12 -4.74 1.15
N ASP A 89 -15.37 -5.17 1.36
CA ASP A 89 -16.13 -5.88 0.33
C ASP A 89 -16.54 -4.95 -0.83
N ILE A 90 -16.53 -5.49 -2.04
CA ILE A 90 -16.54 -4.74 -3.32
C ILE A 90 -17.94 -4.18 -3.66
N HIS A 91 -18.97 -4.45 -2.85
CA HIS A 91 -20.37 -4.32 -3.26
C HIS A 91 -21.23 -3.42 -2.37
N ASN A 92 -20.72 -2.25 -1.98
CA ASN A 92 -21.49 -1.30 -1.18
C ASN A 92 -22.30 -0.27 -2.00
N ILE A 93 -22.47 -0.50 -3.32
CA ILE A 93 -23.30 0.35 -4.17
C ILE A 93 -24.39 -0.47 -4.88
N GLU A 94 -25.63 0.01 -4.82
CA GLU A 94 -26.74 -0.65 -5.48
C GLU A 94 -26.61 -0.52 -7.01
N PRO A 95 -26.99 -1.55 -7.80
CA PRO A 95 -26.90 -1.48 -9.27
C PRO A 95 -27.64 -0.30 -9.89
N HIS A 96 -28.79 0.11 -9.32
CA HIS A 96 -29.51 1.28 -9.81
C HIS A 96 -28.69 2.56 -9.60
N GLU A 97 -28.13 2.74 -8.40
CA GLU A 97 -27.36 3.92 -8.03
C GLU A 97 -26.10 4.03 -8.90
N TYR A 98 -25.43 2.91 -9.15
CA TYR A 98 -24.32 2.84 -10.08
C TYR A 98 -24.72 3.36 -11.48
N ASN A 99 -25.83 2.86 -12.03
CA ASN A 99 -26.30 3.26 -13.36
C ASN A 99 -26.66 4.75 -13.42
N ASP A 100 -27.29 5.29 -12.37
CA ASP A 100 -27.64 6.71 -12.31
C ASP A 100 -26.39 7.59 -12.21
N ARG A 101 -25.39 7.19 -11.42
CA ARG A 101 -24.08 7.87 -11.37
C ARG A 101 -23.39 7.86 -12.72
N VAL A 102 -23.37 6.72 -13.43
CA VAL A 102 -22.80 6.62 -14.78
C VAL A 102 -23.46 7.61 -15.75
N LYS A 103 -24.79 7.71 -15.75
CA LYS A 103 -25.53 8.66 -16.61
C LYS A 103 -25.16 10.10 -16.27
N ILE A 104 -25.17 10.46 -14.99
CA ILE A 104 -24.87 11.82 -14.51
C ILE A 104 -23.45 12.22 -14.89
N TYR A 105 -22.46 11.36 -14.65
CA TYR A 105 -21.07 11.64 -14.98
C TYR A 105 -20.85 11.72 -16.49
N SER A 106 -21.47 10.83 -17.27
CA SER A 106 -21.38 10.88 -18.73
C SER A 106 -21.97 12.18 -19.29
N GLN A 107 -23.12 12.61 -18.78
CA GLN A 107 -23.76 13.88 -19.19
C GLN A 107 -22.90 15.09 -18.83
N ARG A 108 -22.40 15.16 -17.60
CA ARG A 108 -21.51 16.26 -17.16
C ARG A 108 -20.22 16.29 -17.97
N LEU A 109 -19.62 15.13 -18.23
CA LEU A 109 -18.43 15.02 -19.05
C LEU A 109 -18.68 15.51 -20.47
N ALA A 110 -19.78 15.09 -21.12
CA ALA A 110 -20.13 15.53 -22.46
C ALA A 110 -20.39 17.05 -22.55
N GLN A 111 -21.02 17.64 -21.53
CA GLN A 111 -21.23 19.09 -21.45
C GLN A 111 -19.91 19.87 -21.36
N GLN A 112 -18.95 19.38 -20.56
CA GLN A 112 -17.67 20.04 -20.38
C GLN A 112 -16.66 19.70 -21.48
N TRP A 113 -16.86 18.61 -22.22
CA TRP A 113 -15.94 18.12 -23.25
C TRP A 113 -15.64 19.18 -24.32
N ASN A 114 -16.62 19.99 -24.70
CA ASN A 114 -16.42 21.00 -25.75
C ASN A 114 -15.84 22.34 -25.21
N THR A 115 -15.76 22.50 -23.89
CA THR A 115 -15.28 23.74 -23.24
C THR A 115 -13.85 23.62 -22.75
N VAL A 116 -13.35 22.41 -22.54
CA VAL A 116 -11.99 22.15 -22.10
C VAL A 116 -11.09 22.00 -23.32
N GLN A 117 -9.99 22.76 -23.37
CA GLN A 117 -8.91 22.50 -24.32
C GLN A 117 -8.26 21.17 -23.95
N HIS A 118 -8.62 20.11 -24.67
CA HIS A 118 -8.04 18.79 -24.43
C HIS A 118 -6.62 18.73 -24.98
N PRO A 119 -5.64 18.19 -24.22
CA PRO A 119 -4.31 17.89 -24.73
C PRO A 119 -4.33 17.00 -25.98
N ASN A 120 -5.38 16.18 -26.14
CA ASN A 120 -5.56 15.25 -27.26
C ASN A 120 -6.17 15.90 -28.52
N HIS A 121 -6.63 17.15 -28.45
CA HIS A 121 -7.14 17.87 -29.63
C HIS A 121 -6.00 18.49 -30.46
N VAL A 122 -4.78 18.45 -29.94
CA VAL A 122 -3.58 18.61 -30.73
C VAL A 122 -3.40 17.30 -31.48
N HIS A 123 -3.83 17.29 -32.75
CA HIS A 123 -3.53 16.25 -33.74
C HIS A 123 -2.25 15.52 -33.37
N HIS A 124 -2.36 14.23 -33.04
CA HIS A 124 -1.26 13.34 -32.66
C HIS A 124 0.10 13.89 -33.07
N VAL A 125 0.70 14.68 -32.18
CA VAL A 125 2.08 15.11 -32.39
C VAL A 125 2.84 13.81 -32.22
N GLY A 126 3.26 13.22 -33.34
CA GLY A 126 4.03 11.99 -33.33
C GLY A 126 5.11 12.12 -32.26
N LEU A 127 5.27 11.09 -31.41
CA LEU A 127 6.28 11.07 -30.36
C LEU A 127 7.68 11.39 -30.94
N LEU A 128 7.87 11.01 -32.21
CA LEU A 128 9.04 11.30 -33.01
C LEU A 128 8.75 12.47 -33.93
N LYS A 129 9.71 13.39 -34.01
CA LYS A 129 9.74 14.46 -34.99
C LYS A 129 10.70 14.04 -36.10
N ASP A 130 10.29 14.26 -37.35
CA ASP A 130 11.19 14.07 -38.48
C ASP A 130 12.38 15.03 -38.37
N ILE A 131 13.56 14.51 -38.67
CA ILE A 131 14.79 15.29 -38.73
C ILE A 131 15.03 15.67 -40.19
N ALA A 132 15.21 16.96 -40.47
CA ALA A 132 15.58 17.41 -41.81
C ALA A 132 16.96 16.85 -42.19
N ASN A 133 17.08 16.30 -43.41
CA ASN A 133 18.30 15.70 -43.96
C ASN A 133 18.90 14.57 -43.08
N PRO A 134 18.19 13.43 -42.94
CA PRO A 134 18.61 12.33 -42.06
C PRO A 134 19.99 11.76 -42.42
N GLU A 135 20.34 11.73 -43.71
CA GLU A 135 21.63 11.25 -44.20
C GLU A 135 22.81 11.98 -43.55
N SER A 136 22.71 13.29 -43.36
CA SER A 136 23.76 14.11 -42.72
C SER A 136 23.96 13.72 -41.24
N VAL A 137 22.86 13.49 -40.53
CA VAL A 137 22.89 13.10 -39.12
C VAL A 137 23.42 11.68 -38.96
N LEU A 138 23.02 10.76 -39.83
CA LEU A 138 23.50 9.38 -39.81
C LEU A 138 24.97 9.25 -40.23
N ALA A 139 25.46 10.14 -41.11
CA ALA A 139 26.86 10.20 -41.52
C ALA A 139 27.76 10.98 -40.54
N SER A 140 27.19 11.56 -39.46
CA SER A 140 27.96 12.29 -38.46
C SER A 140 28.91 11.37 -37.69
N ALA A 141 29.88 11.97 -36.99
CA ALA A 141 30.86 11.22 -36.23
C ALA A 141 30.17 10.32 -35.18
N ALA A 142 30.51 9.03 -35.19
CA ALA A 142 30.02 8.09 -34.20
C ALA A 142 30.49 8.48 -32.78
N ILE A 143 29.77 7.98 -31.77
CA ILE A 143 30.13 8.17 -30.36
C ILE A 143 31.58 7.73 -30.13
N ALA A 144 32.36 8.56 -29.43
CA ALA A 144 33.77 8.29 -29.20
C ALA A 144 33.95 6.98 -28.39
N PRO A 145 34.93 6.12 -28.75
CA PRO A 145 35.17 4.87 -28.01
C PRO A 145 35.46 5.07 -26.52
N ALA A 146 36.07 6.21 -26.15
CA ALA A 146 36.32 6.59 -24.76
C ALA A 146 35.02 6.76 -23.97
N ASP A 147 34.00 7.41 -24.56
CA ASP A 147 32.69 7.61 -23.93
C ASP A 147 31.98 6.27 -23.73
N LEU A 148 32.05 5.38 -24.73
CA LEU A 148 31.48 4.02 -24.61
C LEU A 148 32.17 3.21 -23.50
N SER A 149 33.49 3.33 -23.35
CA SER A 149 34.22 2.71 -22.24
C SER A 149 33.77 3.28 -20.90
N MET A 150 33.69 4.60 -20.78
CA MET A 150 33.24 5.28 -19.57
C MET A 150 31.82 4.84 -19.16
N ILE A 151 30.89 4.75 -20.12
CA ILE A 151 29.52 4.28 -19.87
C ILE A 151 29.54 2.82 -19.35
N ARG A 152 30.32 1.94 -19.97
CA ARG A 152 30.44 0.53 -19.50
C ARG A 152 31.00 0.45 -18.09
N ASP A 153 32.06 1.19 -17.81
CA ASP A 153 32.70 1.20 -16.50
C ASP A 153 31.74 1.72 -15.42
N MET A 154 30.97 2.75 -15.73
CA MET A 154 29.94 3.27 -14.84
C MET A 154 28.86 2.23 -14.55
N VAL A 155 28.32 1.57 -15.59
CA VAL A 155 27.29 0.53 -15.45
C VAL A 155 27.82 -0.65 -14.64
N GLN A 156 29.06 -1.07 -14.88
CA GLN A 156 29.69 -2.15 -14.13
C GLN A 156 29.83 -1.81 -12.64
N LYS A 157 30.29 -0.59 -12.32
CA LYS A 157 30.38 -0.12 -10.93
C LYS A 157 29.01 -0.06 -10.26
N ALA A 158 27.99 0.43 -10.96
CA ALA A 158 26.63 0.46 -10.45
C ALA A 158 26.11 -0.96 -10.16
N ASN A 159 26.35 -1.91 -11.06
CA ASN A 159 25.94 -3.30 -10.88
C ASN A 159 26.63 -3.96 -9.67
N VAL A 160 27.93 -3.70 -9.48
CA VAL A 160 28.67 -4.16 -8.29
C VAL A 160 28.06 -3.55 -7.02
N ALA A 161 27.78 -2.25 -7.02
CA ALA A 161 27.18 -1.57 -5.86
C ALA A 161 25.80 -2.14 -5.50
N VAL A 162 24.96 -2.47 -6.49
CA VAL A 162 23.67 -3.13 -6.26
C VAL A 162 23.85 -4.52 -5.62
N GLY A 163 24.89 -5.26 -6.00
CA GLY A 163 25.22 -6.56 -5.39
C GLY A 163 25.63 -6.48 -3.91
N GLU A 164 26.03 -5.31 -3.42
CA GLU A 164 26.32 -5.08 -2.00
C GLU A 164 25.07 -4.75 -1.17
N ILE A 165 23.91 -4.56 -1.80
CA ILE A 165 22.63 -4.40 -1.10
C ILE A 165 22.17 -5.79 -0.64
N LYS A 166 22.69 -6.24 0.50
CA LYS A 166 22.38 -7.52 1.13
C LYS A 166 22.38 -7.40 2.64
N VAL A 167 21.63 -8.28 3.29
CA VAL A 167 21.65 -8.39 4.76
C VAL A 167 22.93 -9.12 5.16
N ASN A 168 23.76 -8.48 5.98
CA ASN A 168 24.92 -9.12 6.59
C ASN A 168 24.45 -9.97 7.77
N HIS A 169 24.69 -11.28 7.72
CA HIS A 169 24.38 -12.19 8.81
C HIS A 169 25.31 -11.95 10.01
N THR A 170 24.74 -11.72 11.19
CA THR A 170 25.47 -11.51 12.44
C THR A 170 25.27 -12.64 13.44
N GLU A 171 24.02 -13.02 13.69
CA GLU A 171 23.64 -14.06 14.63
C GLU A 171 22.49 -14.91 14.08
N ASN A 172 22.30 -16.09 14.67
CA ASN A 172 21.22 -16.99 14.29
C ASN A 172 19.88 -16.41 14.78
N LEU A 173 19.01 -16.06 13.84
CA LEU A 173 17.62 -15.67 14.15
C LEU A 173 16.79 -16.83 14.72
N VAL A 174 17.19 -18.06 14.41
CA VAL A 174 16.52 -19.28 14.86
C VAL A 174 17.56 -20.18 15.52
N VAL A 175 17.33 -20.52 16.78
CA VAL A 175 18.15 -21.48 17.53
C VAL A 175 17.30 -22.68 17.93
N PRO A 176 17.75 -23.92 17.68
CA PRO A 176 17.00 -25.10 18.07
C PRO A 176 17.03 -25.27 19.58
N PHE A 177 15.87 -25.39 20.20
CA PHE A 177 15.76 -25.79 21.59
C PHE A 177 16.24 -27.24 21.74
N ARG A 178 17.31 -27.46 22.52
CA ARG A 178 17.72 -28.79 22.95
C ARG A 178 17.40 -28.95 24.44
N ILE A 179 16.70 -30.03 24.77
CA ILE A 179 16.45 -30.44 26.16
C ILE A 179 17.64 -31.33 26.58
N PRO A 180 18.23 -31.12 27.77
CA PRO A 180 19.35 -31.92 28.28
C PRO A 180 18.98 -33.37 28.55
#